data_AF-A0A0L0UN62-F1
#
_entry.id   AF-A0A0L0UN62-F1
#
_cell.length_a   1.000
_cell.length_b   1.000
_cell.length_c   1.000
_cell.angle_alpha   90.00
_cell.angle_beta   90.00
_cell.angle_gamma   90.00
#
_symmetry.space_group_name_H-M   'P 1'
#
loop_
_entity.id
_entity.type
_entity.pdbx_description
1 polymer ?
#
loop_
_entity_poly.entity_id
_entity_poly.type
_entity_poly.pdbx_seq_one_letter_code
_entity_poly.pdbx_strand_id
1 'polypeptide(L)'
;MQFLKKGLIDLNGSDEKLDKLIKTTASVVELLDETPSKALAYTLIALDPQSPEDDPVVKEIIAVLESNWTTYFNTFSGTPVQVVRAILLQALADQSDKDQCVAIAFVSIVRNMLPKMEVGNESDMWGDLVGRIEYRLNAKAEEEWATPEKIKVKPFVYDHAQTIEIVSTEVVLDRESLETEIQKASGPSNPQGQGTNGNTVWANSGQAWVNQFTPLMTAAIADTVDAALAEAQIEPIDLSKPLKDLSLAVATHIDSTLNAVSCATAGLQRRSGLLWWKESLYSLSASCSYRQMPVSIASAIMAYD
;
A
#
# COMPACT_ATOMS: atom_id res chain seq x y z
N MET A 1 -14.18 -17.90 14.30
CA MET A 1 -14.79 -19.25 14.38
C MET A 1 -15.67 -19.41 15.62
N GLN A 2 -16.54 -18.43 15.91
CA GLN A 2 -17.43 -18.46 17.10
C GLN A 2 -18.76 -19.15 16.76
N PHE A 3 -19.25 -18.98 15.53
CA PHE A 3 -20.53 -19.48 15.03
C PHE A 3 -20.52 -21.00 14.82
N LEU A 4 -19.46 -21.53 14.19
CA LEU A 4 -19.30 -22.97 13.97
C LEU A 4 -19.08 -23.76 15.28
N LYS A 5 -18.51 -23.12 16.32
CA LYS A 5 -18.25 -23.76 17.63
C LYS A 5 -19.44 -23.71 18.60
N LYS A 6 -20.42 -22.82 18.40
CA LYS A 6 -21.59 -22.68 19.26
C LYS A 6 -22.80 -23.55 18.86
N GLY A 7 -22.58 -24.57 18.01
CA GLY A 7 -23.59 -25.58 17.71
C GLY A 7 -24.57 -25.21 16.61
N LEU A 8 -24.25 -24.24 15.73
CA LEU A 8 -25.02 -24.03 14.50
C LEU A 8 -24.98 -25.27 13.58
N ILE A 9 -23.91 -26.07 13.67
CA ILE A 9 -23.76 -27.35 12.98
C ILE A 9 -23.17 -28.35 13.97
N ASP A 10 -23.79 -29.53 14.07
CA ASP A 10 -23.17 -30.67 14.74
C ASP A 10 -22.23 -31.39 13.76
N LEU A 11 -20.93 -31.35 14.04
CA LEU A 11 -19.89 -32.00 13.24
C LEU A 11 -19.52 -33.39 13.77
N ASN A 12 -20.21 -33.91 14.80
CA ASN A 12 -19.91 -35.17 15.48
C ASN A 12 -18.43 -35.28 15.92
N GLY A 13 -17.81 -34.15 16.29
CA GLY A 13 -16.42 -34.10 16.76
C GLY A 13 -15.34 -34.36 15.70
N SER A 14 -15.64 -34.22 14.40
CA SER A 14 -14.66 -34.42 13.32
C SER A 14 -13.92 -33.13 12.96
N ASP A 15 -12.65 -33.03 13.36
CA ASP A 15 -11.77 -31.91 13.03
C ASP A 15 -11.54 -31.78 11.51
N GLU A 16 -11.49 -32.90 10.78
CA GLU A 16 -11.36 -32.89 9.33
C GLU A 16 -12.54 -32.18 8.64
N LYS A 17 -13.78 -32.42 9.12
CA LYS A 17 -14.97 -31.73 8.62
C LYS A 17 -14.91 -30.24 8.95
N LEU A 18 -14.44 -29.90 10.15
CA LEU A 18 -14.25 -28.51 10.54
C LEU A 18 -13.27 -27.82 9.59
N ASP A 19 -12.08 -28.38 9.36
CA ASP A 19 -11.06 -27.83 8.47
C ASP A 19 -11.58 -27.59 7.04
N LYS A 20 -12.44 -28.49 6.56
CA LYS A 20 -13.12 -28.31 5.26
C LYS A 20 -14.03 -27.08 5.27
N LEU A 21 -14.84 -26.91 6.30
CA LEU A 21 -15.68 -25.71 6.46
C LEU A 21 -14.85 -24.43 6.65
N ILE A 22 -13.69 -24.51 7.32
CA ILE A 22 -12.75 -23.38 7.43
C ILE A 22 -12.26 -22.96 6.06
N LYS A 23 -11.82 -23.92 5.23
CA LYS A 23 -11.36 -23.64 3.86
C LYS A 23 -12.46 -23.05 3.00
N THR A 24 -13.67 -23.61 3.06
CA THR A 24 -14.83 -23.04 2.36
C THR A 24 -15.13 -21.61 2.81
N THR A 25 -15.09 -21.35 4.12
CA THR A 25 -15.29 -20.00 4.66
C THR A 25 -14.24 -19.02 4.14
N ALA A 26 -12.97 -19.43 4.07
CA ALA A 26 -11.90 -18.60 3.50
C ALA A 26 -12.17 -18.26 2.01
N SER A 27 -12.62 -19.23 1.21
CA SER A 27 -13.01 -18.96 -0.19
C SER A 27 -14.22 -18.01 -0.28
N VAL A 28 -15.18 -18.07 0.64
CA VAL A 28 -16.31 -17.12 0.68
C VAL A 28 -15.85 -15.72 1.09
N VAL A 29 -14.85 -15.61 1.97
CA VAL A 29 -14.21 -14.33 2.30
C VAL A 29 -13.52 -13.74 1.07
N GLU A 30 -12.83 -14.54 0.26
CA GLU A 30 -12.25 -14.09 -1.01
C GLU A 30 -13.33 -13.55 -1.98
N LEU A 31 -14.49 -14.21 -2.07
CA LEU A 31 -15.62 -13.69 -2.86
C LEU A 31 -16.15 -12.34 -2.37
N LEU A 32 -16.16 -12.12 -1.04
CA LEU A 32 -16.54 -10.82 -0.46
C LEU A 32 -15.46 -9.76 -0.65
N ASP A 33 -14.18 -10.14 -0.72
CA ASP A 33 -13.08 -9.22 -1.02
C ASP A 33 -13.14 -8.74 -2.48
N GLU A 34 -13.40 -9.67 -3.41
CA GLU A 34 -13.59 -9.35 -4.82
C GLU A 34 -14.88 -8.58 -5.09
N THR A 35 -15.97 -8.91 -4.37
CA THR A 35 -17.29 -8.29 -4.57
C THR A 35 -18.00 -7.99 -3.24
N PRO A 36 -17.64 -6.87 -2.57
CA PRO A 36 -18.23 -6.50 -1.28
C PRO A 36 -19.76 -6.31 -1.30
N SER A 37 -20.34 -5.98 -2.47
CA SER A 37 -21.79 -5.81 -2.61
C SER A 37 -22.60 -7.08 -2.35
N LYS A 38 -21.98 -8.27 -2.44
CA LYS A 38 -22.62 -9.55 -2.08
C LYS A 38 -22.99 -9.63 -0.60
N ALA A 39 -22.35 -8.83 0.27
CA ALA A 39 -22.61 -8.81 1.70
C ALA A 39 -24.10 -8.65 2.05
N LEU A 40 -24.85 -7.85 1.27
CA LEU A 40 -26.29 -7.66 1.50
C LEU A 40 -27.07 -8.97 1.35
N ALA A 41 -26.94 -9.64 0.21
CA ALA A 41 -27.64 -10.89 -0.08
C ALA A 41 -27.18 -12.01 0.86
N TYR A 42 -25.88 -12.07 1.13
CA TYR A 42 -25.28 -13.04 2.05
C TYR A 42 -25.81 -12.86 3.47
N THR A 43 -25.94 -11.62 3.94
CA THR A 43 -26.47 -11.33 5.28
C THR A 43 -27.93 -11.78 5.42
N LEU A 44 -28.76 -11.57 4.39
CA LEU A 44 -30.16 -11.98 4.42
C LEU A 44 -30.30 -13.50 4.57
N ILE A 45 -29.54 -14.29 3.79
CA ILE A 45 -29.53 -15.75 3.90
C ILE A 45 -28.91 -16.23 5.21
N ALA A 46 -27.85 -15.55 5.68
CA ALA A 46 -27.19 -15.85 6.94
C ALA A 46 -28.12 -15.65 8.15
N LEU A 47 -29.07 -14.73 8.06
CA LEU A 47 -30.03 -14.43 9.12
C LEU A 47 -31.24 -15.37 9.11
N ASP A 48 -31.71 -15.82 7.95
CA ASP A 48 -32.94 -16.61 7.87
C ASP A 48 -32.67 -18.13 8.00
N PRO A 49 -33.03 -18.78 9.13
CA PRO A 49 -32.88 -20.22 9.29
C PRO A 49 -33.79 -21.03 8.36
N GLN A 50 -34.80 -20.42 7.73
CA GLN A 50 -35.73 -21.02 6.78
C GLN A 50 -35.44 -20.58 5.33
N SER A 51 -34.22 -20.11 5.05
CA SER A 51 -33.78 -19.72 3.71
C SER A 51 -34.12 -20.79 2.66
N PRO A 52 -34.69 -20.43 1.49
CA PRO A 52 -35.05 -21.40 0.46
C PRO A 52 -33.83 -22.15 -0.07
N GLU A 53 -33.94 -23.48 -0.20
CA GLU A 53 -32.87 -24.32 -0.76
C GLU A 53 -32.49 -23.92 -2.20
N ASP A 54 -33.45 -23.38 -2.94
CA ASP A 54 -33.30 -22.98 -4.34
C ASP A 54 -32.74 -21.57 -4.55
N ASP A 55 -32.46 -20.84 -3.48
CA ASP A 55 -31.97 -19.46 -3.55
C ASP A 55 -30.61 -19.39 -4.29
N PRO A 56 -30.38 -18.38 -5.15
CA PRO A 56 -29.14 -18.22 -5.88
C PRO A 56 -27.89 -18.16 -4.99
N VAL A 57 -27.98 -17.51 -3.83
CA VAL A 57 -26.87 -17.43 -2.86
C VAL A 57 -26.61 -18.81 -2.26
N VAL A 58 -27.65 -19.55 -1.89
CA VAL A 58 -27.49 -20.91 -1.36
C VAL A 58 -26.77 -21.80 -2.37
N LYS A 59 -27.17 -21.75 -3.65
CA LYS A 59 -26.52 -22.50 -4.75
C LYS A 59 -25.07 -22.09 -4.96
N GLU A 60 -24.78 -20.79 -4.91
CA GLU A 60 -23.41 -20.26 -5.02
C GLU A 60 -22.51 -20.83 -3.91
N ILE A 61 -22.96 -20.73 -2.65
CA ILE A 61 -22.15 -21.21 -1.51
C ILE A 61 -22.01 -22.74 -1.53
N ILE A 62 -23.00 -23.47 -2.01
CA ILE A 62 -22.89 -24.92 -2.22
C ILE A 62 -21.82 -25.24 -3.27
N ALA A 63 -21.73 -24.49 -4.37
CA ALA A 63 -20.68 -24.70 -5.36
C ALA A 63 -19.27 -24.46 -4.76
N VAL A 64 -19.14 -23.47 -3.88
CA VAL A 64 -17.88 -23.21 -3.13
C VAL A 64 -17.60 -24.30 -2.09
N LEU A 65 -18.65 -24.86 -1.47
CA LEU A 65 -18.52 -25.99 -0.56
C LEU A 65 -18.07 -27.26 -1.31
N GLU A 66 -18.67 -27.55 -2.46
CA GLU A 66 -18.35 -28.71 -3.28
C GLU A 66 -16.91 -28.68 -3.79
N SER A 67 -16.40 -27.52 -4.20
CA SER A 67 -15.01 -27.37 -4.65
C SER A 67 -13.99 -27.66 -3.55
N ASN A 68 -14.33 -27.36 -2.29
CA ASN A 68 -13.46 -27.56 -1.13
C ASN A 68 -13.68 -28.91 -0.43
N TRP A 69 -14.89 -29.47 -0.56
CA TRP A 69 -15.33 -30.71 0.08
C TRP A 69 -16.28 -31.51 -0.84
N THR A 70 -15.69 -32.22 -1.80
CA THR A 70 -16.42 -33.01 -2.80
C THR A 70 -17.35 -34.08 -2.21
N THR A 71 -17.07 -34.59 -1.00
CA THR A 71 -17.87 -35.63 -0.34
C THR A 71 -18.89 -35.09 0.67
N TYR A 72 -19.20 -33.79 0.66
CA TYR A 72 -20.14 -33.18 1.62
C TYR A 72 -21.54 -33.84 1.58
N PHE A 73 -22.00 -34.27 0.40
CA PHE A 73 -23.29 -34.93 0.20
C PHE A 73 -23.42 -36.28 0.94
N ASN A 74 -22.29 -36.92 1.28
CA ASN A 74 -22.30 -38.13 2.12
C ASN A 74 -22.51 -37.80 3.61
N THR A 75 -22.33 -36.54 4.00
CA THR A 75 -22.44 -36.07 5.38
C THR A 75 -23.80 -35.44 5.66
N PHE A 76 -24.35 -34.70 4.70
CA PHE A 76 -25.61 -33.98 4.86
C PHE A 76 -26.69 -34.58 3.95
N SER A 77 -27.84 -34.90 4.52
CA SER A 77 -29.01 -35.32 3.75
C SER A 77 -29.71 -34.10 3.15
N GLY A 78 -29.77 -34.01 1.83
CA GLY A 78 -30.39 -32.88 1.14
C GLY A 78 -29.52 -31.61 1.13
N THR A 79 -30.14 -30.47 0.84
CA THR A 79 -29.44 -29.18 0.76
C THR A 79 -29.06 -28.69 2.15
N PRO A 80 -27.76 -28.52 2.48
CA PRO A 80 -27.33 -28.21 3.84
C PRO A 80 -27.44 -26.71 4.16
N VAL A 81 -28.66 -26.16 4.18
CA VAL A 81 -28.92 -24.73 4.37
C VAL A 81 -28.32 -24.18 5.67
N GLN A 82 -28.37 -24.95 6.77
CA GLN A 82 -27.76 -24.53 8.04
C GLN A 82 -26.23 -24.44 7.96
N VAL A 83 -25.59 -25.28 7.14
CA VAL A 83 -24.14 -25.24 6.90
C VAL A 83 -23.78 -23.99 6.12
N VAL A 84 -24.53 -23.73 5.04
CA VAL A 84 -24.40 -22.49 4.25
C VAL A 84 -24.54 -21.27 5.14
N ARG A 85 -25.56 -21.24 5.99
CA ARG A 85 -25.83 -20.14 6.94
C ARG A 85 -24.63 -19.89 7.86
N ALA A 86 -24.06 -20.94 8.45
CA ALA A 86 -22.91 -20.81 9.34
C ALA A 86 -21.64 -20.35 8.61
N ILE A 87 -21.39 -20.84 7.39
CA ILE A 87 -20.28 -20.39 6.54
C ILE A 87 -20.43 -18.90 6.24
N LEU A 88 -21.61 -18.47 5.80
CA LEU A 88 -21.89 -17.07 5.49
C LEU A 88 -21.72 -16.17 6.73
N LEU A 89 -22.28 -16.56 7.88
CA LEU A 89 -22.13 -15.80 9.13
C LEU A 89 -20.67 -15.63 9.52
N GLN A 90 -19.88 -16.71 9.43
CA GLN A 90 -18.47 -16.64 9.78
C GLN A 90 -17.69 -15.78 8.78
N ALA A 91 -17.94 -15.93 7.47
CA ALA A 91 -17.29 -15.11 6.43
C ALA A 91 -17.64 -13.63 6.56
N LEU A 92 -18.91 -13.30 6.80
CA LEU A 92 -19.36 -11.92 7.02
C LEU A 92 -18.74 -11.33 8.28
N ALA A 93 -18.65 -12.09 9.38
CA ALA A 93 -17.99 -11.64 10.60
C ALA A 93 -16.49 -11.37 10.37
N ASP A 94 -15.80 -12.28 9.68
CA ASP A 94 -14.37 -12.18 9.41
C ASP A 94 -14.05 -11.02 8.44
N GLN A 95 -14.90 -10.81 7.42
CA GLN A 95 -14.71 -9.73 6.45
C GLN A 95 -15.17 -8.37 6.98
N SER A 96 -16.19 -8.32 7.83
CA SER A 96 -16.59 -7.07 8.50
C SER A 96 -15.45 -6.48 9.33
N ASP A 97 -14.49 -7.31 9.76
CA ASP A 97 -13.29 -6.87 10.48
C ASP A 97 -12.27 -6.13 9.62
N LYS A 98 -12.34 -6.28 8.30
CA LYS A 98 -11.39 -5.72 7.33
C LYS A 98 -12.03 -4.68 6.42
N ASP A 99 -13.28 -4.88 6.04
CA ASP A 99 -14.01 -4.07 5.08
C ASP A 99 -15.23 -3.38 5.74
N GLN A 100 -15.26 -2.05 5.68
CA GLN A 100 -16.33 -1.25 6.23
C GLN A 100 -17.66 -1.37 5.48
N CYS A 101 -17.63 -1.51 4.15
CA CYS A 101 -18.84 -1.67 3.36
C CYS A 101 -19.56 -2.96 3.75
N VAL A 102 -18.80 -4.04 3.93
CA VAL A 102 -19.34 -5.32 4.44
C VAL A 102 -19.89 -5.14 5.86
N ALA A 103 -19.14 -4.49 6.74
CA ALA A 103 -19.57 -4.22 8.11
C ALA A 103 -20.87 -3.40 8.18
N ILE A 104 -20.97 -2.32 7.38
CA ILE A 104 -22.15 -1.46 7.31
C ILE A 104 -23.35 -2.24 6.77
N ALA A 105 -23.18 -2.97 5.67
CA ALA A 105 -24.23 -3.80 5.09
C ALA A 105 -24.76 -4.82 6.10
N PHE A 106 -23.84 -5.54 6.75
CA PHE A 106 -24.16 -6.54 7.76
C PHE A 106 -24.95 -5.95 8.93
N VAL A 107 -24.38 -4.95 9.63
CA VAL A 107 -25.00 -4.35 10.80
C VAL A 107 -26.32 -3.66 10.46
N SER A 108 -26.43 -2.98 9.32
CA SER A 108 -27.66 -2.29 8.93
C SER A 108 -28.83 -3.26 8.74
N ILE A 109 -28.58 -4.47 8.21
CA ILE A 109 -29.60 -5.50 8.10
C ILE A 109 -29.87 -6.12 9.47
N VAL A 110 -28.83 -6.60 10.15
CA VAL A 110 -28.96 -7.36 11.39
C VAL A 110 -29.64 -6.52 12.48
N ARG A 111 -29.28 -5.24 12.65
CA ARG A 111 -29.89 -4.36 13.66
C ARG A 111 -31.40 -4.19 13.50
N ASN A 112 -31.90 -4.22 12.26
CA ASN A 112 -33.32 -4.09 11.96
C ASN A 112 -34.07 -5.42 12.04
N MET A 113 -33.38 -6.53 11.75
CA MET A 113 -33.98 -7.87 11.72
C MET A 113 -33.95 -8.56 13.09
N LEU A 114 -32.86 -8.43 13.84
CA LEU A 114 -32.63 -9.13 15.10
C LEU A 114 -33.75 -8.94 16.13
N PRO A 115 -34.34 -7.74 16.33
CA PRO A 115 -35.46 -7.56 17.26
C PRO A 115 -36.75 -8.30 16.84
N LYS A 116 -36.84 -8.71 15.57
CA LYS A 116 -38.00 -9.40 14.99
C LYS A 116 -37.75 -10.89 14.77
N MET A 117 -36.55 -11.38 15.08
CA MET A 117 -36.18 -12.78 14.92
C MET A 117 -36.30 -13.51 16.25
N GLU A 118 -36.72 -14.78 16.20
CA GLU A 118 -36.63 -15.67 17.35
C GLU A 118 -35.18 -16.16 17.50
N VAL A 119 -34.37 -15.40 18.23
CA VAL A 119 -32.91 -15.61 18.28
C VAL A 119 -32.47 -16.75 19.23
N GLY A 120 -33.41 -17.41 19.92
CA GLY A 120 -33.17 -18.59 20.75
C GLY A 120 -31.84 -18.57 21.54
N ASN A 121 -31.04 -19.62 21.39
CA ASN A 121 -29.74 -19.77 22.04
C ASN A 121 -28.61 -18.92 21.42
N GLU A 122 -28.88 -18.25 20.30
CA GLU A 122 -27.91 -17.43 19.58
C GLU A 122 -27.89 -15.97 20.06
N SER A 123 -28.83 -15.55 20.92
CA SER A 123 -29.03 -14.15 21.31
C SER A 123 -27.76 -13.44 21.79
N ASP A 124 -27.02 -14.03 22.74
CA ASP A 124 -25.79 -13.43 23.27
C ASP A 124 -24.70 -13.29 22.21
N MET A 125 -24.60 -14.29 21.32
CA MET A 125 -23.62 -14.29 20.24
C MET A 125 -23.90 -13.16 19.23
N TRP A 126 -25.17 -12.95 18.90
CA TRP A 126 -25.59 -11.84 18.05
C TRP A 126 -25.33 -10.48 18.71
N GLY A 127 -25.64 -10.35 20.00
CA GLY A 127 -25.34 -9.15 20.78
C GLY A 127 -23.85 -8.80 20.76
N ASP A 128 -22.98 -9.77 21.06
CA ASP A 128 -21.52 -9.58 21.05
C ASP A 128 -20.98 -9.22 19.66
N LEU A 129 -21.43 -9.92 18.61
CA LEU A 129 -20.97 -9.68 17.25
C LEU A 129 -21.39 -8.29 16.76
N VAL A 130 -22.68 -7.98 16.86
CA VAL A 130 -23.23 -6.71 16.38
C VAL A 130 -22.64 -5.56 17.18
N GLY A 131 -22.61 -5.67 18.51
CA GLY A 131 -22.03 -4.64 19.38
C GLY A 131 -20.56 -4.35 19.08
N ARG A 132 -19.75 -5.39 18.79
CA ARG A 132 -18.35 -5.21 18.39
C ARG A 132 -18.21 -4.47 17.07
N ILE A 133 -18.96 -4.87 16.04
CA ILE A 133 -18.88 -4.24 14.71
C ILE A 133 -19.41 -2.81 14.78
N GLU A 134 -20.53 -2.58 15.46
CA GLU A 134 -21.12 -1.25 15.68
C GLU A 134 -20.14 -0.33 16.40
N TYR A 135 -19.49 -0.79 17.46
CA TYR A 135 -18.51 0.01 18.20
C TYR A 135 -17.39 0.50 17.29
N ARG A 136 -16.81 -0.37 16.45
CA ARG A 136 -15.75 0.02 15.51
C ARG A 136 -16.26 0.97 14.44
N LEU A 137 -17.44 0.70 13.86
CA LEU A 137 -18.05 1.58 12.86
C LEU A 137 -18.32 2.96 13.44
N ASN A 138 -18.83 3.03 14.66
CA ASN A 138 -19.11 4.28 15.35
C ASN A 138 -17.82 5.04 15.67
N ALA A 139 -16.78 4.37 16.16
CA ALA A 139 -15.48 5.01 16.41
C ALA A 139 -14.90 5.65 15.14
N LYS A 140 -14.98 4.96 13.99
CA LYS A 140 -14.53 5.51 12.72
C LYS A 140 -15.47 6.61 12.20
N ALA A 141 -16.78 6.47 12.36
CA ALA A 141 -17.73 7.52 12.01
C ALA A 141 -17.48 8.79 12.85
N GLU A 142 -17.21 8.66 14.15
CA GLU A 142 -16.85 9.78 15.02
C GLU A 142 -15.57 10.49 14.56
N GLU A 143 -14.55 9.74 14.13
CA GLU A 143 -13.34 10.29 13.54
C GLU A 143 -13.64 11.04 12.23
N GLU A 144 -14.43 10.45 11.33
CA GLU A 144 -14.80 11.05 10.05
C GLU A 144 -15.74 12.27 10.17
N TRP A 145 -16.54 12.32 11.24
CA TRP A 145 -17.47 13.41 11.52
C TRP A 145 -16.86 14.47 12.45
N ALA A 146 -15.64 14.27 12.93
CA ALA A 146 -14.95 15.23 13.76
C ALA A 146 -14.72 16.53 12.97
N THR A 147 -15.17 17.65 13.53
CA THR A 147 -14.87 19.00 13.03
C THR A 147 -13.83 19.62 13.94
N PRO A 148 -12.53 19.45 13.66
CA PRO A 148 -11.50 20.03 14.52
C PRO A 148 -11.56 21.55 14.45
N GLU A 149 -11.45 22.23 15.60
CA GLU A 149 -11.36 23.71 15.63
C GLU A 149 -10.15 24.24 14.86
N LYS A 150 -9.09 23.42 14.77
CA LYS A 150 -7.87 23.70 14.01
C LYS A 150 -7.40 22.42 13.32
N ILE A 151 -7.14 22.50 12.02
CA ILE A 151 -6.54 21.41 11.26
C ILE A 151 -5.08 21.28 11.70
N LYS A 152 -4.74 20.16 12.35
CA LYS A 152 -3.38 19.86 12.78
C LYS A 152 -2.67 19.09 11.68
N VAL A 153 -1.70 19.74 11.06
CA VAL A 153 -0.83 19.12 10.06
C VAL A 153 0.50 18.82 10.74
N LYS A 154 1.02 17.60 10.53
CA LYS A 154 2.35 17.24 11.05
C LYS A 154 3.38 18.19 10.42
N PRO A 155 4.33 18.76 11.18
CA PRO A 155 5.38 19.59 10.61
C PRO A 155 6.12 18.84 9.50
N PHE A 156 6.55 19.56 8.46
CA PHE A 156 7.46 19.01 7.47
C PHE A 156 8.79 18.71 8.17
N VAL A 157 9.23 17.45 8.11
CA VAL A 157 10.52 17.01 8.63
C VAL A 157 11.23 16.31 7.49
N TYR A 158 12.39 16.84 7.11
CA TYR A 158 13.30 16.22 6.16
C TYR A 158 14.67 16.12 6.81
N ASP A 159 15.16 14.88 6.94
CA ASP A 159 16.49 14.61 7.47
C ASP A 159 17.48 14.58 6.31
N HIS A 160 18.40 15.53 6.28
CA HIS A 160 19.41 15.69 5.23
C HIS A 160 20.59 14.71 5.42
N ALA A 161 20.34 13.50 5.93
CA ALA A 161 21.34 12.58 6.51
C ALA A 161 22.44 12.06 5.56
N GLN A 162 22.51 12.50 4.31
CA GLN A 162 23.60 12.14 3.40
C GLN A 162 24.56 13.32 3.25
N THR A 163 25.69 13.23 3.95
CA THR A 163 26.86 14.05 3.65
C THR A 163 27.29 13.68 2.24
N ILE A 164 27.31 14.67 1.33
CA ILE A 164 27.84 14.48 -0.02
C ILE A 164 29.35 14.28 0.13
N GLU A 165 29.83 13.06 -0.09
CA GLU A 165 31.25 12.76 -0.08
C GLU A 165 31.89 13.26 -1.38
N ILE A 166 32.81 14.21 -1.26
CA ILE A 166 33.64 14.67 -2.38
C ILE A 166 34.90 13.81 -2.35
N VAL A 167 34.99 12.87 -3.28
CA VAL A 167 36.19 12.04 -3.44
C VAL A 167 37.13 12.75 -4.39
N SER A 168 38.26 13.23 -3.89
CA SER A 168 39.40 13.64 -4.72
C SER A 168 40.33 12.45 -4.91
N THR A 169 40.62 12.08 -6.14
CA THR A 169 41.64 11.07 -6.44
C THR A 169 43.02 11.60 -6.05
N GLU A 170 43.80 10.79 -5.33
CA GLU A 170 45.19 11.12 -5.03
C GLU A 170 46.02 11.00 -6.32
N VAL A 171 46.59 12.10 -6.78
CA VAL A 171 47.36 12.15 -8.02
C VAL A 171 48.75 11.59 -7.78
N VAL A 172 49.08 10.48 -8.44
CA VAL A 172 50.42 9.86 -8.37
C VAL A 172 51.15 10.08 -9.68
N LEU A 173 52.25 10.84 -9.65
CA LEU A 173 53.10 11.03 -10.82
C LEU A 173 53.82 9.72 -11.17
N ASP A 174 53.64 9.24 -12.40
CA ASP A 174 54.41 8.12 -12.94
C ASP A 174 55.87 8.54 -13.21
N ARG A 175 56.70 8.32 -12.19
CA ARG A 175 58.13 8.66 -12.23
C ARG A 175 58.92 7.79 -13.20
N GLU A 176 58.48 6.56 -13.45
CA GLU A 176 59.19 5.62 -14.31
C GLU A 176 59.01 5.99 -15.79
N SER A 177 57.79 6.36 -16.18
CA SER A 177 57.51 6.91 -17.50
C SER A 177 58.21 8.25 -17.73
N LEU A 178 58.18 9.16 -16.75
CA LEU A 178 58.89 10.44 -16.84
C LEU A 178 60.41 10.24 -16.97
N GLU A 179 61.00 9.33 -16.20
CA GLU A 179 62.43 9.02 -16.30
C GLU A 179 62.80 8.50 -17.70
N THR A 180 61.95 7.65 -18.28
CA THR A 180 62.13 7.12 -19.63
C THR A 180 62.12 8.24 -20.68
N GLU A 181 61.17 9.18 -20.60
CA GLU A 181 61.10 10.32 -21.52
C GLU A 181 62.27 11.31 -21.34
N ILE A 182 62.74 11.50 -20.10
CA ILE A 182 63.95 12.28 -19.80
C ILE A 182 65.19 11.63 -20.44
N GLN A 183 65.30 10.30 -20.38
CA GLN A 183 66.40 9.57 -21.03
C GLN A 183 66.35 9.75 -22.55
N LYS A 184 65.16 9.74 -23.16
CA LYS A 184 64.98 10.06 -24.58
C LYS A 184 65.39 11.48 -24.93
N ALA A 185 65.03 12.47 -24.10
CA ALA A 185 65.44 13.85 -24.32
C ALA A 185 66.96 14.05 -24.21
N SER A 186 67.61 13.29 -23.31
CA SER A 186 69.01 13.50 -22.92
C SER A 186 70.04 13.03 -23.94
N GLY A 187 69.76 12.00 -24.73
CA GLY A 187 70.72 11.51 -25.74
C GLY A 187 70.28 10.22 -26.45
N PRO A 188 71.11 9.71 -27.37
CA PRO A 188 70.72 8.64 -28.30
C PRO A 188 70.62 7.26 -27.64
N SER A 189 71.20 7.07 -26.45
CA SER A 189 71.13 5.82 -25.69
C SER A 189 70.91 6.07 -24.20
N ASN A 190 70.22 5.13 -23.54
CA ASN A 190 69.97 5.17 -22.10
C ASN A 190 71.20 4.65 -21.29
N PRO A 191 71.17 4.71 -19.94
CA PRO A 191 72.26 4.19 -19.09
C PRO A 191 72.58 2.69 -19.30
N GLN A 192 71.64 1.93 -19.87
CA GLN A 192 71.77 0.51 -20.20
C GLN A 192 72.31 0.28 -21.63
N GLY A 193 72.65 1.34 -22.36
CA GLY A 193 73.21 1.28 -23.71
C GLY A 193 72.18 0.97 -24.82
N GLN A 194 70.89 1.00 -24.51
CA GLN A 194 69.81 0.80 -25.47
C GLN A 194 69.46 2.12 -26.17
N GLY A 195 69.14 2.05 -27.46
CA GLY A 195 68.72 3.23 -28.22
C GLY A 195 67.41 3.81 -27.69
N THR A 196 67.38 5.13 -27.47
CA THR A 196 66.20 5.83 -26.92
C THR A 196 65.24 6.30 -28.01
N ASN A 197 65.68 6.33 -29.28
CA ASN A 197 64.97 6.94 -30.42
C ASN A 197 64.57 8.41 -30.18
N GLY A 198 65.24 9.09 -29.25
CA GLY A 198 65.01 10.50 -28.93
C GLY A 198 66.10 11.39 -29.50
N ASN A 199 66.72 12.20 -28.65
CA ASN A 199 67.78 13.12 -29.03
C ASN A 199 68.94 12.36 -29.69
N THR A 200 69.27 12.74 -30.92
CA THR A 200 70.22 12.01 -31.76
C THR A 200 71.68 12.33 -31.45
N VAL A 201 71.93 13.36 -30.64
CA VAL A 201 73.27 13.87 -30.33
C VAL A 201 73.51 13.88 -28.83
N TRP A 202 74.79 13.88 -28.43
CA TRP A 202 75.19 14.00 -27.02
C TRP A 202 75.35 15.46 -26.60
N ALA A 203 75.26 15.74 -25.30
CA ALA A 203 75.38 17.08 -24.72
C ALA A 203 76.68 17.82 -25.10
N ASN A 204 77.75 17.08 -25.38
CA ASN A 204 79.01 17.65 -25.89
C ASN A 204 78.90 18.27 -27.30
N SER A 205 77.77 18.09 -28.00
CA SER A 205 77.47 18.67 -29.31
C SER A 205 76.86 20.09 -29.23
N GLY A 206 76.75 20.65 -28.01
CA GLY A 206 76.39 22.05 -27.76
C GLY A 206 75.03 22.43 -28.35
N GLN A 207 75.02 23.35 -29.31
CA GLN A 207 73.79 23.92 -29.89
C GLN A 207 72.87 22.85 -30.52
N ALA A 208 73.45 21.84 -31.17
CA ALA A 208 72.67 20.78 -31.80
C ALA A 208 71.89 19.95 -30.76
N TRP A 209 72.49 19.74 -29.59
CA TRP A 209 71.85 19.03 -28.48
C TRP A 209 70.74 19.87 -27.85
N VAL A 210 71.00 21.14 -27.56
CA VAL A 210 70.01 22.04 -26.95
C VAL A 210 68.74 22.16 -27.83
N ASN A 211 68.91 22.24 -29.15
CA ASN A 211 67.80 22.35 -30.10
C ASN A 211 66.88 21.11 -30.11
N GLN A 212 67.40 19.93 -29.77
CA GLN A 212 66.62 18.68 -29.71
C GLN A 212 66.14 18.36 -28.28
N PHE A 213 66.99 18.60 -27.28
CA PHE A 213 66.70 18.35 -25.87
C PHE A 213 65.52 19.19 -25.38
N THR A 214 65.52 20.49 -25.69
CA THR A 214 64.53 21.44 -25.15
C THR A 214 63.09 21.06 -25.50
N PRO A 215 62.71 20.81 -26.78
CA PRO A 215 61.34 20.40 -27.11
C PRO A 215 60.96 19.03 -26.54
N LEU A 216 61.89 18.06 -26.52
CA LEU A 216 61.63 16.72 -25.99
C LEU A 216 61.42 16.72 -24.47
N MET A 217 62.26 17.45 -23.72
CA MET A 217 62.13 17.60 -22.27
C MET A 217 60.85 18.36 -21.91
N THR A 218 60.51 19.39 -22.69
CA THR A 218 59.28 20.15 -22.47
C THR A 218 58.04 19.27 -22.68
N ALA A 219 58.03 18.45 -23.74
CA ALA A 219 56.96 17.48 -23.98
C ALA A 219 56.86 16.46 -22.83
N ALA A 220 57.97 15.87 -22.41
CA ALA A 220 58.00 14.90 -21.30
C ALA A 220 57.36 15.43 -20.02
N ILE A 221 57.69 16.68 -19.63
CA ILE A 221 57.14 17.32 -18.44
C ILE A 221 55.68 17.70 -18.65
N ALA A 222 55.33 18.30 -19.79
CA ALA A 222 53.96 18.71 -20.10
C ALA A 222 53.01 17.52 -20.12
N ASP A 223 53.37 16.44 -20.83
CA ASP A 223 52.55 15.24 -20.95
C ASP A 223 52.34 14.57 -19.59
N THR A 224 53.38 14.54 -18.73
CA THR A 224 53.26 13.98 -17.37
C THR A 224 52.36 14.83 -16.48
N VAL A 225 52.46 16.16 -16.56
CA VAL A 225 51.62 17.09 -15.79
C VAL A 225 50.17 17.06 -16.29
N ASP A 226 49.96 17.03 -17.60
CA ASP A 226 48.64 16.97 -18.22
C ASP A 226 47.94 15.64 -17.89
N ALA A 227 48.66 14.51 -17.89
CA ALA A 227 48.14 13.23 -17.45
C ALA A 227 47.75 13.24 -15.96
N ALA A 228 48.62 13.79 -15.10
CA ALA A 228 48.35 13.92 -13.68
C ALA A 228 47.13 14.83 -13.38
N LEU A 229 46.96 15.91 -14.15
CA LEU A 229 45.79 16.79 -14.06
C LEU A 229 44.51 16.14 -14.58
N ALA A 230 44.60 15.28 -15.59
CA ALA A 230 43.47 14.51 -16.08
C ALA A 230 42.95 13.51 -15.03
N GLU A 231 43.85 12.93 -14.24
CA GLU A 231 43.49 12.03 -13.11
C GLU A 231 42.99 12.78 -11.87
N ALA A 232 43.37 14.06 -11.71
CA ALA A 232 42.94 14.92 -10.61
C ALA A 232 41.48 15.40 -10.71
N GLN A 233 40.74 15.01 -11.76
CA GLN A 233 39.38 15.46 -11.96
C GLN A 233 38.46 14.89 -10.88
N ILE A 234 37.75 15.78 -10.18
CA ILE A 234 36.71 15.40 -9.22
C ILE A 234 35.55 14.80 -10.01
N GLU A 235 35.10 13.61 -9.63
CA GLU A 235 33.93 12.99 -10.27
C GLU A 235 32.69 13.90 -10.13
N PRO A 236 31.81 13.93 -11.14
CA PRO A 236 30.57 14.68 -11.06
C PRO A 236 29.74 14.25 -9.83
N ILE A 237 29.35 15.21 -9.00
CA ILE A 237 28.51 14.95 -7.83
C ILE A 237 27.13 14.49 -8.28
N ASP A 238 26.74 13.27 -7.91
CA ASP A 238 25.38 12.76 -8.16
C ASP A 238 24.38 13.26 -7.10
N LEU A 239 23.56 14.23 -7.51
CA LEU A 239 22.47 14.79 -6.69
C LEU A 239 21.14 14.07 -6.89
N SER A 240 21.07 13.06 -7.76
CA SER A 240 19.80 12.44 -8.16
C SER A 240 19.07 11.80 -6.98
N LYS A 241 19.79 11.13 -6.08
CA LYS A 241 19.22 10.48 -4.90
C LYS A 241 18.73 11.49 -3.85
N PRO A 242 19.54 12.46 -3.38
CA PRO A 242 19.04 13.50 -2.47
C PRO A 242 17.83 14.28 -3.01
N LEU A 243 17.79 14.57 -4.32
CA LEU A 243 16.65 15.24 -4.93
C LEU A 243 15.40 14.35 -4.97
N LYS A 244 15.55 13.05 -5.25
CA LYS A 244 14.44 12.09 -5.18
C LYS A 244 13.90 11.97 -3.76
N ASP A 245 14.77 11.83 -2.77
CA ASP A 245 14.38 11.69 -1.36
C ASP A 245 13.63 12.95 -0.87
N LEU A 246 14.13 14.15 -1.23
CA LEU A 246 13.43 15.41 -0.97
C LEU A 246 12.07 15.45 -1.66
N SER A 247 11.98 15.07 -2.93
CA SER A 247 10.73 15.07 -3.68
C SER A 247 9.68 14.16 -3.05
N LEU A 248 10.09 12.98 -2.56
CA LEU A 248 9.24 12.03 -1.87
C LEU A 248 8.75 12.57 -0.52
N ALA A 249 9.64 13.20 0.25
CA ALA A 249 9.28 13.81 1.53
C ALA A 249 8.25 14.95 1.33
N VAL A 250 8.46 15.79 0.30
CA VAL A 250 7.52 16.87 -0.05
C VAL A 250 6.17 16.29 -0.48
N ALA A 251 6.16 15.31 -1.38
CA ALA A 251 4.93 14.65 -1.82
C ALA A 251 4.14 14.06 -0.64
N THR A 252 4.82 13.29 0.22
CA THR A 252 4.21 12.68 1.41
C THR A 252 3.60 13.72 2.35
N HIS A 253 4.29 14.84 2.57
CA HIS A 253 3.79 15.91 3.42
C HIS A 253 2.58 16.63 2.80
N ILE A 254 2.60 16.90 1.49
CA ILE A 254 1.48 17.50 0.77
C ILE A 254 0.27 16.56 0.84
N ASP A 255 0.43 15.27 0.57
CA ASP A 255 -0.64 14.27 0.61
C ASP A 255 -1.26 14.20 2.01
N SER A 256 -0.44 14.14 3.06
CA SER A 256 -0.92 14.16 4.45
C SER A 256 -1.68 15.44 4.79
N THR A 257 -1.23 16.59 4.26
CA THR A 257 -1.86 17.90 4.49
C THR A 257 -3.21 17.97 3.80
N LEU A 258 -3.25 17.59 2.52
CA LEU A 258 -4.48 17.56 1.73
C LEU A 258 -5.51 16.61 2.33
N ASN A 259 -5.07 15.43 2.77
CA ASN A 259 -5.96 14.48 3.44
C ASN A 259 -6.55 15.07 4.72
N ALA A 260 -5.73 15.70 5.58
CA ALA A 260 -6.22 16.33 6.81
C ALA A 260 -7.25 17.45 6.54
N VAL A 261 -7.01 18.29 5.53
CA VAL A 261 -7.94 19.36 5.14
C VAL A 261 -9.22 18.79 4.52
N SER A 262 -9.10 17.79 3.66
CA SER A 262 -10.23 17.13 3.01
C SER A 262 -11.13 16.44 4.03
N CYS A 263 -10.57 15.67 4.96
CA CYS A 263 -11.32 15.04 6.06
C CYS A 263 -12.07 16.07 6.91
N ALA A 264 -11.40 17.16 7.33
CA ALA A 264 -12.06 18.21 8.11
C ALA A 264 -13.20 18.90 7.34
N THR A 265 -13.01 19.11 6.03
CA THR A 265 -14.03 19.71 5.16
C THR A 265 -15.22 18.77 4.97
N ALA A 266 -14.96 17.48 4.72
CA ALA A 266 -16.00 16.45 4.58
C ALA A 266 -16.83 16.31 5.87
N GLY A 267 -16.18 16.30 7.03
CA GLY A 267 -16.86 16.30 8.33
C GLY A 267 -17.78 17.51 8.51
N LEU A 268 -17.31 18.71 8.16
CA LEU A 268 -18.11 19.94 8.21
C LEU A 268 -19.31 19.89 7.26
N GLN A 269 -19.10 19.40 6.02
CA GLN A 269 -20.17 19.27 5.03
C GLN A 269 -21.24 18.29 5.49
N ARG A 270 -20.87 17.10 5.99
CA ARG A 270 -21.82 16.12 6.52
C ARG A 270 -22.64 16.67 7.69
N ARG A 271 -21.98 17.35 8.64
CA ARG A 271 -22.67 17.97 9.78
C ARG A 271 -23.62 19.08 9.34
N SER A 272 -23.20 19.91 8.39
CA SER A 272 -24.04 20.96 7.82
C SER A 272 -25.23 20.38 7.06
N GLY A 273 -25.04 19.30 6.30
CA GLY A 273 -26.11 18.57 5.61
C GLY A 273 -27.11 17.96 6.60
N LEU A 274 -26.63 17.29 7.66
CA LEU A 274 -27.50 16.73 8.69
C LEU A 274 -28.28 17.80 9.45
N LEU A 275 -27.66 18.95 9.76
CA LEU A 275 -28.37 20.11 10.33
C LEU A 275 -29.42 20.65 9.36
N TRP A 276 -29.06 20.83 8.09
CA TRP A 276 -29.98 21.27 7.05
C TRP A 276 -31.20 20.36 6.97
N TRP A 277 -31.02 19.04 7.02
CA TRP A 277 -32.14 18.11 7.01
C TRP A 277 -33.02 18.20 8.23
N LYS A 278 -32.41 18.27 9.42
CA LYS A 278 -33.16 18.37 10.68
C LYS A 278 -34.03 19.62 10.73
N GLU A 279 -33.51 20.73 10.22
CA GLU A 279 -34.21 22.02 10.25
C GLU A 279 -35.19 22.20 9.09
N SER A 280 -34.78 21.88 7.85
CA SER A 280 -35.60 22.13 6.67
C SER A 280 -36.67 21.07 6.42
N LEU A 281 -36.40 19.81 6.79
CA LEU A 281 -37.19 18.64 6.41
C LEU A 281 -37.55 18.66 4.91
N TYR A 282 -36.58 19.05 4.09
CA TYR A 282 -36.70 19.22 2.64
C TYR A 282 -35.66 18.36 1.92
N SER A 283 -36.13 17.59 0.94
CA SER A 283 -35.27 16.80 0.06
C SER A 283 -34.76 17.67 -1.08
N LEU A 284 -33.44 17.74 -1.23
CA LEU A 284 -32.82 18.42 -2.38
C LEU A 284 -32.99 17.60 -3.66
N SER A 285 -32.78 16.27 -3.60
CA SER A 285 -32.93 15.42 -4.79
C SER A 285 -34.36 15.37 -5.32
N ALA A 286 -35.37 15.34 -4.45
CA ALA A 286 -36.77 15.32 -4.85
C ALA A 286 -37.41 16.72 -4.97
N SER A 287 -36.69 17.76 -4.55
CA SER A 287 -37.16 19.15 -4.57
C SER A 287 -38.53 19.35 -3.92
N CYS A 288 -38.79 18.67 -2.80
CA CYS A 288 -40.01 18.85 -2.02
C CYS A 288 -39.80 18.49 -0.54
N SER A 289 -40.77 18.85 0.30
CA SER A 289 -40.69 18.51 1.73
C SER A 289 -40.88 17.01 1.93
N TYR A 290 -40.07 16.40 2.80
CA TYR A 290 -40.28 15.01 3.20
C TYR A 290 -41.67 14.78 3.81
N ARG A 291 -42.30 15.83 4.37
CA ARG A 291 -43.66 15.78 4.94
C ARG A 291 -44.74 15.55 3.88
N GLN A 292 -44.43 15.80 2.61
CA GLN A 292 -45.35 15.63 1.49
C GLN A 292 -45.20 14.24 0.84
N MET A 293 -44.25 13.42 1.31
CA MET A 293 -43.99 12.09 0.79
C MET A 293 -44.61 11.01 1.69
N PRO A 294 -45.00 9.85 1.13
CA PRO A 294 -45.25 8.65 1.91
C PRO A 294 -44.03 8.28 2.76
N VAL A 295 -44.24 7.79 3.98
CA VAL A 295 -43.15 7.49 4.94
C VAL A 295 -42.09 6.56 4.36
N SER A 296 -42.50 5.54 3.60
CA SER A 296 -41.58 4.57 2.97
C SER A 296 -40.67 5.22 1.92
N ILE A 297 -41.20 6.18 1.16
CA ILE A 297 -40.43 6.94 0.15
C ILE A 297 -39.54 7.95 0.85
N ALA A 298 -40.09 8.69 1.82
CA ALA A 298 -39.35 9.65 2.62
C ALA A 298 -38.13 8.99 3.28
N SER A 299 -38.28 7.80 3.88
CA SER A 299 -37.16 7.09 4.52
C SER A 299 -36.08 6.67 3.53
N ALA A 300 -36.44 6.26 2.31
CA ALA A 300 -35.46 5.85 1.30
C ALA A 300 -34.70 7.07 0.75
N ILE A 301 -35.42 8.17 0.48
CA ILE A 301 -34.80 9.41 -0.02
C ILE A 301 -33.95 10.07 1.06
N MET A 302 -34.38 10.06 2.32
CA MET A 302 -33.56 10.51 3.45
C MET A 302 -32.28 9.67 3.62
N ALA A 303 -32.25 8.40 3.21
CA ALA A 303 -31.01 7.63 3.27
C ALA A 303 -30.05 7.95 2.10
N TYR A 304 -30.58 8.51 1.02
CA TYR A 304 -29.85 8.81 -0.21
C TYR A 304 -29.33 10.25 -0.29
N ASP A 305 -30.14 11.22 0.12
CA ASP A 305 -29.76 12.63 0.15
C ASP A 305 -28.45 12.85 0.91
#